data_AF-A0A2N6Q0W8-F1
#
_entry.id   AF-A0A2N6Q0W8-F1
#
_cell.length_a   1.000
_cell.length_b   1.000
_cell.length_c   1.000
_cell.angle_alpha   90.00
_cell.angle_beta   90.00
_cell.angle_gamma   90.00
#
_symmetry.space_group_name_H-M   'P 1'
#
loop_
_entity.id
_entity.type
_entity.pdbx_description
1 polymer ?
#
loop_
_entity_poly.entity_id
_entity_poly.type
_entity_poly.pdbx_seq_one_letter_code
_entity_poly.pdbx_strand_id
1 'polypeptide(L)'
;MRDRNVEKAAATAAEECGCAPTPAERRALWSQPISRRSAFGIGALGVVALAAFGVGSGVTAAHAASYPSWDDVQRAKNNEAAKAGEVTRIQGLIQSLESKVAETQAAAQVASDEFFEAQQAYFAAITEADTLQAQADEKAALADETAKKAGQIAAQLYRSGGDDTALELFFAGSGANADELLSRLGTMNKFLEYNQTTYDNAVSARNTAQALTTQAQVARDERDRLQQVAEDKMVAAQQAADAAQAALDEQAANLETLKAQLQALKDTTTQTVAGYQAGVEARRREEEARRKREAEAAAAAAAAAAAARPSAGGGAPSSGGGAPGNGGWVRPHGGARSSSYGPRTPICGPQGCSSSFH
;
A
#
# COMPACT_ATOMS: atom_id res chain seq x y z
N MET A 1 -20.21 -29.61 -25.15
CA MET A 1 -21.58 -29.76 -24.59
C MET A 1 -21.65 -29.48 -23.08
N ARG A 2 -20.56 -29.63 -22.30
CA ARG A 2 -20.56 -29.29 -20.86
C ARG A 2 -20.58 -27.78 -20.59
N ASP A 3 -19.93 -26.97 -21.42
CA ASP A 3 -19.79 -25.52 -21.16
C ASP A 3 -21.10 -24.73 -21.31
N ARG A 4 -21.95 -25.12 -22.28
CA ARG A 4 -23.26 -24.48 -22.49
C ARG A 4 -24.25 -24.69 -21.34
N ASN A 5 -24.08 -25.76 -20.56
CA ASN A 5 -24.96 -26.05 -19.43
C ASN A 5 -24.58 -25.23 -18.19
N VAL A 6 -23.28 -24.94 -18.01
CA VAL A 6 -22.78 -24.10 -16.93
C VAL A 6 -23.18 -22.64 -17.16
N GLU A 7 -23.08 -22.18 -18.42
CA GLU A 7 -23.45 -20.82 -18.82
C GLU A 7 -24.96 -20.57 -18.66
N LYS A 8 -25.78 -21.59 -18.97
CA LYS A 8 -27.24 -21.54 -18.78
C LYS A 8 -27.63 -21.56 -17.30
N ALA A 9 -26.93 -22.35 -16.47
CA ALA A 9 -27.17 -22.41 -15.02
C ALA A 9 -26.75 -21.10 -14.32
N ALA A 10 -25.66 -20.47 -14.76
CA ALA A 10 -25.22 -19.18 -14.26
C ALA A 10 -26.18 -18.05 -14.67
N ALA A 11 -26.72 -18.09 -15.90
CA ALA A 11 -27.72 -17.13 -16.37
C ALA A 11 -29.04 -17.22 -15.59
N THR A 12 -29.53 -18.43 -15.30
CA THR A 12 -30.75 -18.62 -14.51
C THR A 12 -30.58 -18.19 -13.04
N ALA A 13 -29.41 -18.46 -12.44
CA ALA A 13 -29.11 -18.00 -11.08
C ALA A 13 -28.99 -16.47 -10.99
N ALA A 14 -28.48 -15.81 -12.04
CA ALA A 14 -28.37 -14.35 -12.10
C ALA A 14 -29.72 -13.64 -12.30
N GLU A 15 -30.69 -14.29 -12.96
CA GLU A 15 -32.06 -13.80 -13.13
C GLU A 15 -32.88 -13.91 -11.83
N GLU A 16 -32.67 -14.95 -11.02
CA GLU A 16 -33.33 -15.16 -9.72
C GLU A 16 -32.83 -14.23 -8.61
N CYS A 17 -31.55 -13.81 -8.65
CA CYS A 17 -30.97 -12.88 -7.67
C CYS A 17 -31.14 -11.39 -8.02
N GLY A 18 -31.67 -11.04 -9.20
CA GLY A 18 -31.81 -9.65 -9.64
C GLY A 18 -30.49 -8.89 -9.80
N CYS A 19 -29.35 -9.60 -9.85
CA CYS A 19 -28.01 -9.03 -9.93
C CYS A 19 -27.49 -8.86 -11.38
N ALA A 20 -28.28 -9.22 -12.38
CA ALA A 20 -27.90 -9.08 -13.80
C ALA A 20 -28.25 -7.67 -14.33
N PRO A 21 -27.33 -6.99 -15.04
CA PRO A 21 -27.62 -5.71 -15.68
C PRO A 21 -28.81 -5.85 -16.65
N THR A 22 -29.72 -4.89 -16.61
CA THR A 22 -30.90 -4.88 -17.48
C THR A 22 -30.47 -4.88 -18.96
N PRO A 23 -31.29 -5.41 -19.89
CA PRO A 23 -30.98 -5.37 -21.32
C PRO A 23 -30.72 -3.96 -21.87
N ALA A 24 -31.26 -2.94 -21.21
CA ALA A 24 -31.01 -1.52 -21.51
C ALA A 24 -29.60 -1.08 -21.08
N GLU A 25 -29.16 -1.43 -19.87
CA GLU A 25 -27.82 -1.11 -19.35
C GLU A 25 -26.72 -1.87 -20.11
N ARG A 26 -26.99 -3.13 -20.47
CA ARG A 26 -26.05 -3.96 -21.23
C ARG A 26 -25.78 -3.41 -22.63
N ARG A 27 -26.79 -2.78 -23.24
CA ARG A 27 -26.63 -2.09 -24.53
C ARG A 27 -25.86 -0.79 -24.36
N ALA A 28 -26.13 -0.02 -23.31
CA ALA A 28 -25.42 1.23 -23.02
C ALA A 28 -23.91 1.02 -22.76
N LEU A 29 -23.54 -0.05 -22.07
CA LEU A 29 -22.15 -0.37 -21.74
C LEU A 29 -21.36 -0.94 -22.93
N TRP A 30 -21.99 -1.74 -23.81
CA TRP A 30 -21.25 -2.54 -24.81
C TRP A 30 -21.39 -2.03 -26.25
N SER A 31 -22.22 -1.02 -26.52
CA SER A 31 -22.40 -0.46 -27.87
C SER A 31 -21.80 0.94 -28.07
N GLN A 32 -20.84 1.37 -27.25
CA GLN A 32 -20.11 2.62 -27.50
C GLN A 32 -18.92 2.36 -28.45
N PRO A 33 -18.91 2.91 -29.69
CA PRO A 33 -17.76 2.79 -30.57
C PRO A 33 -16.59 3.60 -30.01
N ILE A 34 -15.51 2.92 -29.63
CA ILE A 34 -14.27 3.54 -29.15
C ILE A 34 -13.64 4.30 -30.33
N SER A 35 -13.85 5.60 -30.41
CA SER A 35 -13.16 6.46 -31.38
C SER A 35 -11.77 6.82 -30.85
N ARG A 36 -10.79 6.99 -31.75
CA ARG A 36 -9.40 7.36 -31.43
C ARG A 36 -9.24 8.69 -30.68
N ARG A 37 -10.30 9.47 -30.51
CA ARG A 37 -10.31 10.70 -29.69
C ARG A 37 -10.60 10.46 -28.21
N SER A 38 -11.14 9.29 -27.83
CA SER A 38 -11.43 8.92 -26.43
C SER A 38 -10.22 8.32 -25.69
N ALA A 39 -9.14 7.98 -26.41
CA ALA A 39 -7.93 7.36 -25.87
C ALA A 39 -6.99 8.33 -25.13
N PHE A 40 -7.33 9.63 -25.07
CA PHE A 40 -6.57 10.62 -24.29
C PHE A 40 -7.14 10.86 -22.86
N GLY A 41 -8.20 10.14 -22.46
CA GLY A 41 -8.85 10.32 -21.15
C GLY A 41 -8.28 9.49 -19.98
N ILE A 42 -7.44 8.49 -20.25
CA ILE A 42 -6.91 7.58 -19.20
C ILE A 42 -5.49 7.99 -18.73
N GLY A 43 -4.84 8.93 -19.42
CA GLY A 43 -3.53 9.48 -19.01
C GLY A 43 -3.60 10.66 -18.03
N ALA A 44 -4.80 11.11 -17.62
CA ALA A 44 -4.97 12.34 -16.85
C ALA A 44 -5.06 12.13 -15.32
N LEU A 45 -5.20 10.91 -14.83
CA LEU A 45 -5.32 10.66 -13.38
C LEU A 45 -3.96 10.65 -12.65
N GLY A 46 -2.84 10.44 -13.36
CA GLY A 46 -1.49 10.56 -12.76
C GLY A 46 -1.02 11.99 -12.53
N VAL A 47 -1.61 12.99 -13.21
CA VAL A 47 -1.20 14.40 -13.11
C VAL A 47 -1.93 15.13 -11.97
N VAL A 48 -3.10 14.64 -11.56
CA VAL A 48 -3.92 15.30 -10.51
C VAL A 48 -3.35 15.07 -9.11
N ALA A 49 -2.64 13.96 -8.87
CA ALA A 49 -1.97 13.74 -7.58
C ALA A 49 -0.83 14.75 -7.32
N LEU A 50 -0.18 15.26 -8.37
CA LEU A 50 0.83 16.32 -8.26
C LEU A 50 0.21 17.73 -8.09
N ALA A 51 -0.99 17.95 -8.61
CA ALA A 51 -1.69 19.24 -8.49
C ALA A 51 -2.26 19.49 -7.08
N ALA A 52 -2.62 18.43 -6.34
CA ALA A 52 -3.17 18.55 -4.98
C ALA A 52 -2.18 19.13 -3.95
N PHE A 53 -0.87 19.11 -4.24
CA PHE A 53 0.18 19.69 -3.39
C PHE A 53 0.68 21.07 -3.85
N GLY A 54 -0.04 21.74 -4.76
CA GLY A 54 0.36 23.07 -5.20
C GLY A 54 1.64 23.09 -6.03
N VAL A 55 2.11 21.95 -6.53
CA VAL A 55 3.14 21.88 -7.58
C VAL A 55 2.47 22.06 -8.95
N GLY A 56 1.74 23.16 -9.08
CA GLY A 56 1.19 23.61 -10.34
C GLY A 56 2.28 24.32 -11.13
N SER A 57 2.54 23.81 -12.35
CA SER A 57 3.34 24.46 -13.39
C SER A 57 4.85 24.29 -13.27
N GLY A 58 5.35 23.09 -13.59
CA GLY A 58 6.79 22.86 -13.65
C GLY A 58 7.27 21.64 -14.41
N VAL A 59 6.42 20.88 -15.11
CA VAL A 59 6.93 19.92 -16.11
C VAL A 59 7.27 20.74 -17.35
N THR A 60 8.36 21.50 -17.28
CA THR A 60 8.98 22.00 -18.50
C THR A 60 9.32 20.77 -19.32
N ALA A 61 8.73 20.68 -20.51
CA ALA A 61 9.20 19.77 -21.55
C ALA A 61 10.72 19.79 -21.50
N ALA A 62 11.35 18.61 -21.43
CA ALA A 62 12.78 18.41 -21.30
C ALA A 62 13.54 19.31 -22.28
N HIS A 63 13.76 20.56 -21.89
CA HIS A 63 14.82 21.37 -22.42
C HIS A 63 16.01 20.70 -21.79
N ALA A 64 16.71 19.88 -22.56
CA ALA A 64 18.11 19.65 -22.27
C ALA A 64 18.68 21.06 -22.12
N ALA A 65 18.91 21.49 -20.88
CA ALA A 65 19.51 22.78 -20.63
C ALA A 65 20.81 22.75 -21.42
N SER A 66 20.88 23.54 -22.50
CA SER A 66 22.06 23.54 -23.35
C SER A 66 23.15 24.23 -22.55
N TYR A 67 23.94 23.44 -21.82
CA TYR A 67 25.06 23.92 -21.04
C TYR A 67 26.12 24.47 -22.00
N PRO A 68 26.75 25.60 -21.66
CA PRO A 68 27.78 26.17 -22.51
C PRO A 68 28.98 25.22 -22.60
N SER A 69 29.54 25.12 -23.81
CA SER A 69 30.77 24.39 -24.07
C SER A 69 32.00 25.25 -23.75
N TRP A 70 33.16 24.61 -23.68
CA TRP A 70 34.44 25.32 -23.55
C TRP A 70 34.74 26.24 -24.74
N ASP A 71 34.22 25.93 -25.94
CA ASP A 71 34.34 26.81 -27.10
C ASP A 71 33.47 28.07 -26.93
N ASP A 72 32.26 27.93 -26.39
CA ASP A 72 31.39 29.07 -26.07
C ASP A 72 32.07 30.02 -25.08
N VAL A 73 32.73 29.45 -24.06
CA VAL A 73 33.52 30.19 -23.06
C VAL A 73 34.71 30.92 -23.70
N GLN A 74 35.44 30.26 -24.60
CA GLN A 74 36.57 30.87 -25.31
C GLN A 74 36.11 32.01 -26.22
N ARG A 75 35.01 31.83 -26.98
CA ARG A 75 34.44 32.88 -27.83
C ARG A 75 33.95 34.06 -26.98
N ALA A 76 33.26 33.79 -25.87
CA ALA A 76 32.79 34.83 -24.96
C ALA A 76 33.95 35.62 -24.34
N LYS A 77 35.07 34.97 -23.97
CA LYS A 77 36.26 35.64 -23.41
C LYS A 77 36.88 36.69 -24.36
N ASN A 78 36.68 36.56 -25.67
CA ASN A 78 37.20 37.50 -26.67
C ASN A 78 36.33 38.75 -26.88
N ASN A 79 35.17 38.86 -26.22
CA ASN A 79 34.26 40.01 -26.34
C ASN A 79 33.66 40.37 -24.97
N GLU A 80 33.94 41.58 -24.46
CA GLU A 80 33.50 42.03 -23.13
C GLU A 80 31.98 41.93 -22.90
N ALA A 81 31.18 42.29 -23.90
CA ALA A 81 29.72 42.18 -23.80
C ALA A 81 29.26 40.72 -23.79
N ALA A 82 29.87 39.86 -24.62
CA ALA A 82 29.57 38.43 -24.65
C ALA A 82 30.01 37.74 -23.35
N LYS A 83 31.15 38.12 -22.78
CA LYS A 83 31.66 37.64 -21.50
C LYS A 83 30.69 37.96 -20.36
N ALA A 84 30.20 39.20 -20.27
CA ALA A 84 29.23 39.58 -19.25
C ALA A 84 27.94 38.76 -19.37
N GLY A 85 27.41 38.59 -20.59
CA GLY A 85 26.24 37.76 -20.84
C GLY A 85 26.44 36.29 -20.45
N GLU A 86 27.60 35.71 -20.78
CA GLU A 86 27.91 34.31 -20.48
C GLU A 86 28.11 34.07 -18.98
N VAL A 87 28.73 35.01 -18.27
CA VAL A 87 28.84 34.96 -16.80
C VAL A 87 27.46 34.93 -16.15
N THR A 88 26.55 35.82 -16.56
CA THR A 88 25.19 35.85 -16.04
C THR A 88 24.43 34.55 -16.37
N ARG A 89 24.59 34.03 -17.59
CA ARG A 89 24.00 32.75 -18.02
C ARG A 89 24.47 31.59 -17.13
N ILE A 90 25.78 31.43 -16.94
CA ILE A 90 26.35 30.35 -16.12
C ILE A 90 25.93 30.48 -14.65
N GLN A 91 25.92 31.69 -14.09
CA GLN A 91 25.43 31.91 -12.72
C GLN A 91 23.95 31.51 -12.58
N GLY A 92 23.11 31.86 -13.56
CA GLY A 92 21.71 31.43 -13.60
C GLY A 92 21.55 29.91 -13.71
N LEU A 93 22.38 29.23 -14.51
CA LEU A 93 22.38 27.76 -14.62
C LEU A 93 22.77 27.08 -13.30
N ILE A 94 23.80 27.60 -12.60
CA ILE A 94 24.21 27.07 -11.30
C ILE A 94 23.08 27.23 -10.27
N GLN A 95 22.50 28.43 -10.17
CA GLN A 95 21.38 28.69 -9.26
C GLN A 95 20.17 27.80 -9.58
N SER A 96 19.84 27.63 -10.86
CA SER A 96 18.75 26.76 -11.30
C SER A 96 18.99 25.29 -10.92
N LEU A 97 20.22 24.78 -11.02
CA LEU A 97 20.56 23.43 -10.59
C LEU A 97 20.44 23.25 -9.08
N GLU A 98 20.92 24.22 -8.31
CA GLU A 98 20.81 24.20 -6.85
C GLU A 98 19.34 24.26 -6.39
N SER A 99 18.53 25.14 -6.98
CA SER A 99 17.08 25.21 -6.73
C SER A 99 16.37 23.92 -7.11
N LYS A 100 16.67 23.35 -8.28
CA LYS A 100 16.05 22.10 -8.75
C LYS A 100 16.32 20.95 -7.80
N VAL A 101 17.55 20.81 -7.28
CA VAL A 101 17.87 19.80 -6.26
C VAL A 101 17.08 20.03 -4.98
N ALA A 102 17.05 21.26 -4.47
CA ALA A 102 16.32 21.57 -3.25
C ALA A 102 14.81 21.30 -3.38
N GLU A 103 14.21 21.72 -4.50
CA GLU A 103 12.78 21.51 -4.80
C GLU A 103 12.43 20.03 -4.94
N THR A 104 13.23 19.27 -5.70
CA THR A 104 12.98 17.84 -5.90
C THR A 104 13.20 17.02 -4.64
N GLN A 105 14.19 17.37 -3.81
CA GLN A 105 14.38 16.76 -2.49
C GLN A 105 13.22 17.04 -1.54
N ALA A 106 12.74 18.29 -1.49
CA ALA A 106 11.57 18.65 -0.69
C ALA A 106 10.32 17.89 -1.14
N ALA A 107 10.10 17.79 -2.47
CA ALA A 107 9.00 17.02 -3.02
C ALA A 107 9.09 15.52 -2.69
N ALA A 108 10.29 14.94 -2.75
CA ALA A 108 10.52 13.54 -2.36
C ALA A 108 10.24 13.30 -0.87
N GLN A 109 10.61 14.24 0.01
CA GLN A 109 10.31 14.15 1.43
C GLN A 109 8.80 14.19 1.68
N VAL A 110 8.10 15.17 1.10
CA VAL A 110 6.65 15.33 1.24
C VAL A 110 5.91 14.08 0.75
N ALA A 111 6.26 13.57 -0.43
CA ALA A 111 5.64 12.36 -0.97
C ALA A 111 5.93 11.11 -0.11
N SER A 112 7.11 11.04 0.51
CA SER A 112 7.46 9.95 1.43
C SER A 112 6.64 10.00 2.72
N ASP A 113 6.43 11.20 3.27
CA ASP A 113 5.61 11.41 4.46
C ASP A 113 4.14 11.05 4.20
N GLU A 114 3.58 11.45 3.06
CA GLU A 114 2.23 11.07 2.66
C GLU A 114 2.05 9.57 2.47
N PHE A 115 3.05 8.89 1.87
CA PHE A 115 3.04 7.44 1.75
C PHE A 115 3.07 6.79 3.14
N PHE A 116 3.89 7.30 4.05
CA PHE A 116 3.96 6.79 5.41
C PHE A 116 2.63 6.95 6.16
N GLU A 117 1.97 8.11 6.05
CA GLU A 117 0.63 8.32 6.60
C GLU A 117 -0.42 7.37 6.00
N ALA A 118 -0.44 7.22 4.67
CA ALA A 118 -1.35 6.31 3.99
C ALA A 118 -1.15 4.85 4.41
N GLN A 119 0.11 4.43 4.58
CA GLN A 119 0.44 3.08 5.05
C GLN A 119 -0.03 2.84 6.49
N GLN A 120 0.13 3.82 7.38
CA GLN A 120 -0.39 3.72 8.76
C GLN A 120 -1.92 3.60 8.77
N ALA A 121 -2.61 4.41 7.97
CA ALA A 121 -4.07 4.34 7.84
C ALA A 121 -4.53 2.96 7.33
N TYR A 122 -3.84 2.41 6.33
CA TYR A 122 -4.10 1.05 5.84
C TYR A 122 -3.92 0.00 6.93
N PHE A 123 -2.83 0.04 7.72
CA PHE A 123 -2.61 -0.91 8.81
C PHE A 123 -3.63 -0.79 9.95
N ALA A 124 -4.05 0.43 10.27
CA ALA A 124 -5.14 0.65 11.21
C ALA A 124 -6.45 0.01 10.70
N ALA A 125 -6.77 0.18 9.41
CA ALA A 125 -7.96 -0.41 8.80
C ALA A 125 -7.91 -1.95 8.73
N ILE A 126 -6.74 -2.57 8.54
CA ILE A 126 -6.58 -4.02 8.68
C ILE A 126 -7.00 -4.46 10.09
N THR A 127 -6.44 -3.80 11.11
CA THR A 127 -6.71 -4.14 12.52
C THR A 127 -8.19 -4.02 12.86
N GLU A 128 -8.84 -2.95 12.39
CA GLU A 128 -10.27 -2.73 12.58
C GLU A 128 -11.12 -3.78 11.86
N ALA A 129 -10.82 -4.07 10.58
CA ALA A 129 -11.53 -5.08 9.80
C ALA A 129 -11.42 -6.48 10.42
N ASP A 130 -10.23 -6.86 10.89
CA ASP A 130 -9.98 -8.15 11.53
C ASP A 130 -10.70 -8.24 12.88
N THR A 131 -10.71 -7.15 13.66
CA THR A 131 -11.43 -7.08 14.95
C THR A 131 -12.94 -7.24 14.74
N LEU A 132 -13.52 -6.51 13.79
CA LEU A 132 -14.95 -6.60 13.49
C LEU A 132 -15.32 -7.97 12.92
N GLN A 133 -14.46 -8.57 12.09
CA GLN A 133 -14.67 -9.92 11.58
C GLN A 133 -14.66 -10.95 12.72
N ALA A 134 -13.69 -10.88 13.64
CA ALA A 134 -13.64 -11.77 14.79
C ALA A 134 -14.89 -11.65 15.69
N GLN A 135 -15.38 -10.43 15.93
CA GLN A 135 -16.62 -10.20 16.66
C GLN A 135 -17.84 -10.74 15.91
N ALA A 136 -17.91 -10.56 14.59
CA ALA A 136 -18.96 -11.11 13.76
C ALA A 136 -18.99 -12.64 13.83
N ASP A 137 -17.82 -13.29 13.74
CA ASP A 137 -17.69 -14.75 13.82
C ASP A 137 -18.09 -15.30 15.20
N GLU A 138 -17.70 -14.63 16.28
CA GLU A 138 -18.12 -14.99 17.64
C GLU A 138 -19.65 -14.92 17.80
N LYS A 139 -20.26 -13.83 17.33
CA LYS A 139 -21.72 -13.66 17.42
C LYS A 139 -22.48 -14.58 16.48
N ALA A 140 -21.93 -14.90 15.31
CA ALA A 140 -22.49 -15.89 14.41
C ALA A 140 -22.50 -17.29 15.06
N ALA A 141 -21.41 -17.69 15.71
CA ALA A 141 -21.34 -18.96 16.44
C ALA A 141 -22.38 -19.03 17.58
N LEU A 142 -22.53 -17.93 18.34
CA LEU A 142 -23.55 -17.83 19.39
C LEU A 142 -24.98 -17.88 18.82
N ALA A 143 -25.23 -17.21 17.70
CA ALA A 143 -26.51 -17.24 17.00
C ALA A 143 -26.84 -18.66 16.53
N ASP A 144 -25.87 -19.38 15.98
CA ASP A 144 -26.05 -20.78 15.56
C ASP A 144 -26.33 -21.71 16.74
N GLU A 145 -25.64 -21.54 17.87
CA GLU A 145 -25.88 -22.34 19.07
C GLU A 145 -27.28 -22.11 19.65
N THR A 146 -27.69 -20.83 19.75
CA THR A 146 -29.00 -20.45 20.27
C THR A 146 -30.13 -20.89 19.34
N ALA A 147 -29.94 -20.76 18.03
CA ALA A 147 -30.88 -21.29 17.03
C ALA A 147 -31.06 -22.81 17.14
N LYS A 148 -29.97 -23.56 17.33
CA LYS A 148 -30.03 -25.03 17.56
C LYS A 148 -30.82 -25.37 18.82
N LYS A 149 -30.58 -24.68 19.93
CA LYS A 149 -31.32 -24.87 21.20
C LYS A 149 -32.81 -24.56 21.03
N ALA A 150 -33.14 -23.43 20.39
CA ALA A 150 -34.52 -23.07 20.09
C ALA A 150 -35.20 -24.11 19.18
N GLY A 151 -34.50 -24.61 18.16
CA GLY A 151 -35.00 -25.66 17.28
C GLY A 151 -35.23 -27.00 18.00
N GLN A 152 -34.38 -27.37 18.95
CA GLN A 152 -34.57 -28.55 19.79
C GLN A 152 -35.81 -28.43 20.68
N ILE A 153 -36.01 -27.27 21.32
CA ILE A 153 -37.20 -26.97 22.12
C ILE A 153 -38.45 -27.03 21.25
N ALA A 154 -38.45 -26.39 20.08
CA ALA A 154 -39.57 -26.45 19.14
C ALA A 154 -39.89 -27.88 18.69
N ALA A 155 -38.87 -28.69 18.41
CA ALA A 155 -39.04 -30.10 18.04
C ALA A 155 -39.53 -30.97 19.20
N GLN A 156 -39.22 -30.63 20.45
CA GLN A 156 -39.76 -31.29 21.64
C GLN A 156 -41.23 -30.89 21.85
N LEU A 157 -41.54 -29.60 21.78
CA LEU A 157 -42.90 -29.08 21.92
C LEU A 157 -43.83 -29.67 20.85
N TYR A 158 -43.37 -29.77 19.60
CA TYR A 158 -44.14 -30.39 18.52
C TYR A 158 -44.41 -31.89 18.80
N ARG A 159 -43.42 -32.62 19.35
CA ARG A 159 -43.59 -34.02 19.75
C ARG A 159 -44.50 -34.21 20.95
N SER A 160 -44.52 -33.27 21.90
CA SER A 160 -45.35 -33.34 23.11
C SER A 160 -46.74 -32.70 22.96
N GLY A 161 -46.96 -31.85 21.95
CA GLY A 161 -48.20 -31.09 21.75
C GLY A 161 -49.10 -31.59 20.62
N GLY A 162 -48.73 -32.70 19.96
CA GLY A 162 -49.46 -33.25 18.81
C GLY A 162 -50.67 -34.11 19.13
N ASP A 163 -50.82 -34.59 20.36
CA ASP A 163 -51.95 -35.43 20.79
C ASP A 163 -52.53 -34.94 22.12
N ASP A 164 -53.87 -34.95 22.23
CA ASP A 164 -54.66 -34.70 23.45
C ASP A 164 -54.13 -35.48 24.67
N THR A 165 -53.38 -36.56 24.43
CA THR A 165 -52.74 -37.43 25.42
C THR A 165 -51.77 -36.70 26.36
N ALA A 166 -51.11 -35.62 25.94
CA ALA A 166 -50.23 -34.87 26.83
C ALA A 166 -51.00 -33.99 27.82
N LEU A 167 -52.12 -33.40 27.38
CA LEU A 167 -53.07 -32.73 28.27
C LEU A 167 -53.78 -33.75 29.16
N GLU A 168 -54.23 -34.86 28.59
CA GLU A 168 -54.93 -35.93 29.29
C GLU A 168 -54.02 -36.54 30.36
N LEU A 169 -52.74 -36.83 30.06
CA LEU A 169 -51.75 -37.30 31.03
C LEU A 169 -51.40 -36.24 32.10
N PHE A 170 -51.40 -34.96 31.73
CA PHE A 170 -51.18 -33.86 32.67
C PHE A 170 -52.31 -33.78 33.71
N PHE A 171 -53.55 -34.02 33.30
CA PHE A 171 -54.75 -33.98 34.16
C PHE A 171 -55.16 -35.33 34.77
N ALA A 172 -54.73 -36.47 34.20
CA ALA A 172 -55.12 -37.82 34.64
C ALA A 172 -54.64 -38.21 36.04
N GLY A 173 -53.71 -37.45 36.64
CA GLY A 173 -53.20 -37.66 38.00
C GLY A 173 -53.53 -36.56 39.01
N SER A 174 -54.10 -35.43 38.59
CA SER A 174 -54.29 -34.24 39.45
C SER A 174 -55.60 -34.22 40.25
N GLY A 175 -56.41 -35.29 40.17
CA GLY A 175 -57.73 -35.35 40.82
C GLY A 175 -57.72 -35.40 42.35
N ALA A 176 -56.55 -35.56 42.99
CA ALA A 176 -56.46 -35.79 44.44
C ALA A 176 -55.89 -34.63 45.28
N ASN A 177 -55.08 -33.70 44.72
CA ASN A 177 -54.43 -32.63 45.48
C ASN A 177 -54.22 -31.35 44.65
N ALA A 178 -54.81 -30.23 45.08
CA ALA A 178 -54.71 -28.93 44.41
C ALA A 178 -53.29 -28.34 44.39
N ASP A 179 -52.47 -28.62 45.41
CA ASP A 179 -51.08 -28.14 45.51
C ASP A 179 -50.17 -28.74 44.42
N GLU A 180 -50.42 -29.97 44.01
CA GLU A 180 -49.66 -30.64 42.96
C GLU A 180 -49.94 -30.05 41.58
N LEU A 181 -51.20 -29.68 41.32
CA LEU A 181 -51.59 -28.97 40.11
C LEU A 181 -50.94 -27.59 40.04
N LEU A 182 -50.93 -26.83 41.14
CA LEU A 182 -50.29 -25.51 41.21
C LEU A 182 -48.77 -25.59 41.02
N SER A 183 -48.13 -26.63 41.59
CA SER A 183 -46.69 -26.89 41.36
C SER A 183 -46.39 -27.14 39.89
N ARG A 184 -47.17 -28.02 39.23
CA ARG A 184 -47.03 -28.31 37.80
C ARG A 184 -47.27 -27.07 36.93
N LEU A 185 -48.30 -26.26 37.24
CA LEU A 185 -48.56 -25.00 36.54
C LEU A 185 -47.40 -24.00 36.69
N GLY A 186 -46.83 -23.90 37.90
CA GLY A 186 -45.66 -23.07 38.18
C GLY A 186 -44.42 -23.49 37.37
N THR A 187 -44.16 -24.81 37.27
CA THR A 187 -43.07 -25.33 36.44
C THR A 187 -43.29 -25.09 34.95
N MET A 188 -44.54 -25.19 34.47
CA MET A 188 -44.89 -24.90 33.08
C MET A 188 -44.72 -23.41 32.76
N ASN A 189 -45.15 -22.52 33.66
CA ASN A 189 -44.94 -21.07 33.50
C ASN A 189 -43.44 -20.74 33.44
N LYS A 190 -42.62 -21.34 34.32
CA LYS A 190 -41.16 -21.18 34.27
C LYS A 190 -40.53 -21.71 32.99
N PHE A 191 -41.03 -22.82 32.47
CA PHE A 191 -40.59 -23.38 31.20
C PHE A 191 -40.96 -22.48 30.01
N LEU A 192 -42.17 -21.91 29.98
CA LEU A 192 -42.59 -20.95 28.98
C LEU A 192 -41.76 -19.66 29.04
N GLU A 193 -41.51 -19.12 30.24
CA GLU A 193 -40.61 -17.98 30.46
C GLU A 193 -39.20 -18.27 29.93
N TYR A 194 -38.66 -19.47 30.21
CA TYR A 194 -37.35 -19.89 29.72
C TYR A 194 -37.30 -20.03 28.19
N ASN A 195 -38.34 -20.57 27.57
CA ASN A 195 -38.44 -20.72 26.11
C ASN A 195 -38.54 -19.36 25.41
N GLN A 196 -39.37 -18.46 25.94
CA GLN A 196 -39.49 -17.10 25.43
C GLN A 196 -38.13 -16.37 25.51
N THR A 197 -37.47 -16.45 26.68
CA THR A 197 -36.14 -15.88 26.88
C THR A 197 -35.11 -16.47 25.91
N THR A 198 -35.15 -17.78 25.65
CA THR A 198 -34.24 -18.45 24.72
C THR A 198 -34.46 -17.98 23.28
N TYR A 199 -35.72 -17.82 22.85
CA TYR A 199 -36.07 -17.30 21.54
C TYR A 199 -35.63 -15.84 21.38
N ASP A 200 -35.93 -14.99 22.36
CA ASP A 200 -35.55 -13.57 22.34
C ASP A 200 -34.02 -13.40 22.29
N ASN A 201 -33.29 -14.23 23.05
CA ASN A 201 -31.82 -14.28 22.99
C ASN A 201 -31.32 -14.74 21.61
N ALA A 202 -31.96 -15.71 20.97
CA ALA A 202 -31.58 -16.19 19.64
C ALA A 202 -31.80 -15.11 18.56
N VAL A 203 -32.95 -14.42 18.59
CA VAL A 203 -33.24 -13.32 17.67
C VAL A 203 -32.26 -12.16 17.89
N SER A 204 -32.00 -11.80 19.15
CA SER A 204 -31.02 -10.78 19.50
C SER A 204 -29.62 -11.13 18.99
N ALA A 205 -29.14 -12.34 19.27
CA ALA A 205 -27.83 -12.82 18.81
C ALA A 205 -27.70 -12.80 17.28
N ARG A 206 -28.74 -13.25 16.56
CA ARG A 206 -28.77 -13.19 15.09
C ARG A 206 -28.68 -11.75 14.58
N ASN A 207 -29.47 -10.84 15.15
CA ASN A 207 -29.48 -9.43 14.73
C ASN A 207 -28.12 -8.77 14.99
N THR A 208 -27.49 -9.07 16.14
CA THR A 208 -26.14 -8.60 16.45
C THR A 208 -25.10 -9.16 15.48
N ALA A 209 -25.15 -10.47 15.17
CA ALA A 209 -24.24 -11.10 14.22
C ALA A 209 -24.37 -10.48 12.83
N GLN A 210 -25.59 -10.24 12.36
CA GLN A 210 -25.84 -9.60 11.06
C GLN A 210 -25.31 -8.16 11.03
N ALA A 211 -25.54 -7.40 12.09
CA ALA A 211 -25.05 -6.03 12.21
C ALA A 211 -23.50 -5.98 12.18
N LEU A 212 -22.83 -6.84 12.96
CA LEU A 212 -21.36 -6.93 12.98
C LEU A 212 -20.80 -7.41 11.64
N THR A 213 -21.44 -8.38 10.99
CA THR A 213 -21.03 -8.84 9.65
C THR A 213 -21.08 -7.70 8.64
N THR A 214 -22.11 -6.85 8.72
CA THR A 214 -22.26 -5.68 7.83
C THR A 214 -21.18 -4.64 8.11
N GLN A 215 -20.88 -4.37 9.39
CA GLN A 215 -19.78 -3.47 9.78
C GLN A 215 -18.41 -4.01 9.33
N ALA A 216 -18.16 -5.31 9.50
CA ALA A 216 -16.94 -5.95 9.05
C ALA A 216 -16.77 -5.86 7.53
N GLN A 217 -17.86 -5.95 6.76
CA GLN A 217 -17.83 -5.75 5.32
C GLN A 217 -17.45 -4.31 4.95
N VAL A 218 -18.09 -3.31 5.58
CA VAL A 218 -17.74 -1.89 5.36
C VAL A 218 -16.28 -1.62 5.72
N ALA A 219 -15.78 -2.19 6.81
CA ALA A 219 -14.39 -2.04 7.23
C ALA A 219 -13.40 -2.70 6.24
N ARG A 220 -13.75 -3.85 5.65
CA ARG A 220 -12.94 -4.48 4.58
C ARG A 220 -12.92 -3.64 3.32
N ASP A 221 -14.07 -3.11 2.90
CA ASP A 221 -14.16 -2.25 1.72
C ASP A 221 -13.31 -0.98 1.92
N GLU A 222 -13.33 -0.40 3.12
CA GLU A 222 -12.48 0.76 3.46
C GLU A 222 -10.99 0.39 3.53
N ARG A 223 -10.64 -0.76 4.10
CA ARG A 223 -9.27 -1.29 4.09
C ARG A 223 -8.76 -1.45 2.65
N ASP A 224 -9.55 -2.01 1.75
CA ASP A 224 -9.16 -2.24 0.35
C ASP A 224 -9.02 -0.91 -0.41
N ARG A 225 -9.89 0.08 -0.10
CA ARG A 225 -9.76 1.44 -0.61
C ARG A 225 -8.46 2.09 -0.13
N LEU A 226 -8.14 1.98 1.17
CA LEU A 226 -6.92 2.53 1.76
C LEU A 226 -5.65 1.82 1.25
N GLN A 227 -5.74 0.54 0.91
CA GLN A 227 -4.66 -0.17 0.23
C GLN A 227 -4.30 0.50 -1.09
N GLN A 228 -5.29 0.76 -1.94
CA GLN A 228 -5.08 1.43 -3.24
C GLN A 228 -4.49 2.82 -3.05
N VAL A 229 -4.98 3.58 -2.07
CA VAL A 229 -4.41 4.90 -1.74
C VAL A 229 -2.94 4.78 -1.32
N ALA A 230 -2.58 3.81 -0.48
CA ALA A 230 -1.20 3.60 -0.07
C ALA A 230 -0.31 3.17 -1.25
N GLU A 231 -0.81 2.33 -2.16
CA GLU A 231 -0.10 1.92 -3.38
C GLU A 231 0.13 3.12 -4.33
N ASP A 232 -0.88 3.96 -4.55
CA ASP A 232 -0.75 5.18 -5.36
C ASP A 232 0.28 6.16 -4.76
N LYS A 233 0.24 6.34 -3.43
CA LYS A 233 1.21 7.18 -2.72
C LYS A 233 2.63 6.60 -2.76
N MET A 234 2.78 5.27 -2.71
CA MET A 234 4.07 4.61 -2.90
C MET A 234 4.67 4.91 -4.26
N VAL A 235 3.86 4.82 -5.32
CA VAL A 235 4.31 5.13 -6.69
C VAL A 235 4.70 6.60 -6.82
N ALA A 236 3.91 7.51 -6.25
CA ALA A 236 4.24 8.94 -6.23
C ALA A 236 5.54 9.23 -5.49
N ALA A 237 5.75 8.60 -4.32
CA ALA A 237 6.99 8.72 -3.55
C ALA A 237 8.20 8.20 -4.32
N GLN A 238 8.07 7.06 -5.01
CA GLN A 238 9.14 6.52 -5.86
C GLN A 238 9.48 7.46 -7.02
N GLN A 239 8.48 8.00 -7.71
CA GLN A 239 8.69 8.95 -8.80
C GLN A 239 9.38 10.24 -8.31
N ALA A 240 9.00 10.75 -7.14
CA ALA A 240 9.63 11.91 -6.54
C ALA A 240 11.09 11.63 -6.13
N ALA A 241 11.37 10.44 -5.58
CA ALA A 241 12.73 10.00 -5.28
C ALA A 241 13.59 9.87 -6.55
N ASP A 242 13.06 9.29 -7.62
CA ASP A 242 13.74 9.18 -8.91
C ASP A 242 14.04 10.57 -9.51
N ALA A 243 13.10 11.51 -9.39
CA ALA A 243 13.29 12.89 -9.83
C ALA A 243 14.36 13.62 -9.02
N ALA A 244 14.39 13.42 -7.70
CA ALA A 244 15.44 13.97 -6.82
C ALA A 244 16.82 13.39 -7.16
N GLN A 245 16.90 12.08 -7.41
CA GLN A 245 18.14 11.44 -7.85
C GLN A 245 18.59 11.98 -9.21
N ALA A 246 17.69 12.12 -10.18
CA ALA A 246 18.02 12.68 -11.48
C ALA A 246 18.52 14.13 -11.39
N ALA A 247 17.93 14.96 -10.52
CA ALA A 247 18.39 16.32 -10.28
C ALA A 247 19.79 16.37 -9.65
N LEU A 248 20.07 15.47 -8.70
CA LEU A 248 21.40 15.32 -8.09
C LEU A 248 22.44 14.85 -9.11
N ASP A 249 22.10 13.89 -9.95
CA ASP A 249 22.98 13.38 -11.01
C ASP A 249 23.29 14.47 -12.05
N GLU A 250 22.28 15.25 -12.45
CA GLU A 250 22.44 16.39 -13.35
C GLU A 250 23.31 17.49 -12.73
N GLN A 251 23.10 17.81 -11.44
CA GLN A 251 23.94 18.74 -10.71
C GLN A 251 25.40 18.23 -10.67
N ALA A 252 25.62 16.98 -10.28
CA ALA A 252 26.95 16.39 -10.19
C ALA A 252 27.67 16.39 -11.54
N ALA A 253 26.95 16.11 -12.63
CA ALA A 253 27.53 16.06 -13.98
C ALA A 253 27.96 17.44 -14.51
N ASN A 254 27.30 18.53 -14.12
CA ASN A 254 27.47 19.84 -14.75
C ASN A 254 28.10 20.91 -13.84
N LEU A 255 27.87 20.85 -12.53
CA LEU A 255 28.22 21.92 -11.59
C LEU A 255 29.72 22.21 -11.55
N GLU A 256 30.56 21.17 -11.56
CA GLU A 256 32.02 21.36 -11.57
C GLU A 256 32.49 22.10 -12.82
N THR A 257 32.01 21.66 -13.99
CA THR A 257 32.33 22.26 -15.28
C THR A 257 31.85 23.71 -15.33
N LEU A 258 30.60 24.00 -14.93
CA LEU A 258 30.06 25.36 -14.89
C LEU A 258 30.86 26.27 -13.96
N LYS A 259 31.26 25.77 -12.77
CA LYS A 259 32.11 26.53 -11.84
C LYS A 259 33.48 26.81 -12.45
N ALA A 260 34.09 25.86 -13.15
CA ALA A 260 35.37 26.05 -13.81
C ALA A 260 35.28 27.02 -15.01
N GLN A 261 34.21 26.94 -15.79
CA GLN A 261 33.93 27.88 -16.88
C GLN A 261 33.72 29.31 -16.37
N LEU A 262 32.99 29.47 -15.27
CA LEU A 262 32.81 30.76 -14.60
C LEU A 262 34.16 31.35 -14.15
N GLN A 263 35.05 30.52 -13.59
CA GLN A 263 36.40 30.93 -13.22
C GLN A 263 37.21 31.34 -14.45
N ALA A 264 37.19 30.55 -15.52
CA ALA A 264 37.92 30.85 -16.76
C ALA A 264 37.49 32.15 -17.43
N LEU A 265 36.19 32.51 -17.35
CA LEU A 265 35.65 33.79 -17.81
C LEU A 265 36.09 34.95 -16.92
N LYS A 266 36.08 34.77 -15.59
CA LYS A 266 36.48 35.81 -14.62
C LYS A 266 37.99 36.01 -14.55
N ASP A 267 38.76 35.00 -14.94
CA ASP A 267 40.21 35.03 -14.89
C ASP A 267 40.81 36.05 -15.88
N THR A 268 41.61 36.96 -15.32
CA THR A 268 42.38 37.99 -16.02
C THR A 268 43.86 37.63 -16.15
N THR A 269 44.28 36.45 -15.65
CA THR A 269 45.67 35.98 -15.65
C THR A 269 46.06 35.22 -16.93
N THR A 270 47.30 34.74 -17.00
CA THR A 270 47.86 34.02 -18.17
C THR A 270 47.31 32.61 -18.37
N GLN A 271 46.44 32.11 -17.48
CA GLN A 271 45.86 30.78 -17.68
C GLN A 271 44.90 30.77 -18.86
N THR A 272 45.12 29.81 -19.75
CA THR A 272 44.26 29.59 -20.91
C THR A 272 43.03 28.79 -20.49
N VAL A 273 41.93 28.96 -21.22
CA VAL A 273 40.71 28.14 -21.05
C VAL A 273 41.02 26.64 -21.15
N ALA A 274 42.00 26.27 -21.98
CA ALA A 274 42.50 24.90 -22.10
C ALA A 274 43.11 24.35 -20.78
N GLY A 275 43.78 25.20 -19.98
CA GLY A 275 44.30 24.81 -18.67
C GLY A 275 43.19 24.48 -17.67
N TYR A 276 42.13 25.29 -17.64
CA TYR A 276 40.94 25.02 -16.82
C TYR A 276 40.23 23.73 -17.24
N GLN A 277 40.04 23.53 -18.54
CA GLN A 277 39.44 22.31 -19.08
C GLN A 277 40.25 21.06 -18.70
N ALA A 278 41.58 21.11 -18.85
CA ALA A 278 42.46 20.00 -18.46
C ALA A 278 42.37 19.68 -16.96
N GLY A 279 42.23 20.70 -16.11
CA GLY A 279 42.06 20.53 -14.67
C GLY A 279 40.75 19.82 -14.28
N VAL A 280 39.62 20.19 -14.91
CA VAL A 280 38.33 19.52 -14.71
C VAL A 280 38.39 18.06 -15.18
N GLU A 281 38.95 17.82 -16.36
CA GLU A 281 39.13 16.47 -16.90
C GLU A 281 40.01 15.58 -16.00
N ALA A 282 41.08 16.15 -15.44
CA ALA A 282 41.95 15.43 -14.50
C ALA A 282 41.20 15.03 -13.23
N ARG A 283 40.47 15.97 -12.60
CA ARG A 283 39.67 15.68 -11.40
C ARG A 283 38.58 14.64 -11.66
N ARG A 284 37.88 14.74 -12.79
CA ARG A 284 36.88 13.73 -13.21
C ARG A 284 37.49 12.33 -13.27
N ARG A 285 38.66 12.18 -13.91
CA ARG A 285 39.36 10.89 -14.00
C ARG A 285 39.83 10.36 -12.64
N GLU A 286 40.28 11.24 -11.75
CA GLU A 286 40.67 10.86 -10.39
C GLU A 286 39.49 10.36 -9.56
N GLU A 287 38.32 11.02 -9.67
CA GLU A 287 37.10 10.56 -9.01
C GLU A 287 36.61 9.22 -9.56
N GLU A 288 36.59 9.05 -10.88
CA GLU A 288 36.24 7.77 -11.51
C GLU A 288 37.17 6.63 -11.04
N ALA A 289 38.48 6.89 -10.99
CA ALA A 289 39.45 5.94 -10.47
C ALA A 289 39.23 5.64 -8.98
N ARG A 290 38.88 6.65 -8.16
CA ARG A 290 38.54 6.46 -6.74
C ARG A 290 37.31 5.58 -6.59
N ARG A 291 36.22 5.88 -7.31
CA ARG A 291 34.98 5.08 -7.29
C ARG A 291 35.22 3.63 -7.70
N LYS A 292 36.06 3.41 -8.72
CA LYS A 292 36.42 2.05 -9.15
C LYS A 292 37.16 1.28 -8.06
N ARG A 293 38.15 1.92 -7.40
CA ARG A 293 38.88 1.30 -6.27
C ARG A 293 37.96 0.99 -5.08
N GLU A 294 37.04 1.88 -4.77
CA GLU A 294 36.05 1.66 -3.69
C GLU A 294 35.10 0.50 -4.01
N ALA A 295 34.62 0.40 -5.26
CA ALA A 295 33.80 -0.71 -5.71
C ALA A 295 34.55 -2.06 -5.68
N GLU A 296 35.81 -2.07 -6.12
CA GLU A 296 36.68 -3.26 -6.04
C GLU A 296 36.94 -3.68 -4.58
N ALA A 297 37.17 -2.71 -3.68
CA ALA A 297 37.35 -2.98 -2.25
C ALA A 297 36.07 -3.51 -1.60
N ALA A 298 34.90 -2.95 -1.94
CA ALA A 298 33.60 -3.45 -1.46
C ALA A 298 33.31 -4.88 -1.97
N ALA A 299 33.62 -5.17 -3.24
CA ALA A 299 33.49 -6.51 -3.81
C ALA A 299 34.43 -7.52 -3.12
N ALA A 300 35.68 -7.13 -2.85
CA ALA A 300 36.64 -7.96 -2.12
C ALA A 300 36.19 -8.22 -0.68
N ALA A 301 35.66 -7.21 0.01
CA ALA A 301 35.11 -7.35 1.36
C ALA A 301 33.89 -8.28 1.39
N ALA A 302 32.99 -8.17 0.41
CA ALA A 302 31.84 -9.08 0.28
C ALA A 302 32.28 -10.53 0.00
N ALA A 303 33.29 -10.73 -0.84
CA ALA A 303 33.86 -12.05 -1.11
C ALA A 303 34.53 -12.67 0.14
N ALA A 304 35.28 -11.86 0.91
CA ALA A 304 35.89 -12.30 2.16
C ALA A 304 34.84 -12.65 3.23
N ALA A 305 33.76 -11.86 3.34
CA ALA A 305 32.64 -12.16 4.23
C ALA A 305 31.89 -13.44 3.83
N ALA A 306 31.78 -13.74 2.53
CA ALA A 306 31.22 -15.00 2.04
C ALA A 306 32.12 -16.20 2.35
N ALA A 307 33.44 -16.04 2.27
CA ALA A 307 34.42 -17.10 2.58
C ALA A 307 34.55 -17.37 4.09
N ALA A 308 34.28 -16.38 4.95
CA ALA A 308 34.32 -16.52 6.41
C ALA A 308 33.06 -17.17 7.01
N ARG A 309 32.03 -17.48 6.19
CA ARG A 309 30.85 -18.22 6.65
C ARG A 309 31.25 -19.68 6.91
N PRO A 310 31.08 -20.22 8.15
CA PRO A 310 31.36 -21.62 8.41
C PRO A 310 30.48 -22.49 7.51
N SER A 311 31.09 -23.52 6.90
CA SER A 311 30.38 -24.53 6.13
C SER A 311 29.50 -25.35 7.07
N ALA A 312 28.29 -24.86 7.34
CA ALA A 312 27.20 -25.70 7.80
C ALA A 312 26.73 -26.49 6.59
N GLY A 313 27.04 -27.79 6.57
CA GLY A 313 26.66 -28.69 5.50
C GLY A 313 25.15 -28.69 5.24
N GLY A 314 24.80 -28.79 3.95
CA GLY A 314 23.48 -29.19 3.48
C GLY A 314 22.52 -28.04 3.12
N GLY A 315 22.40 -27.74 1.83
CA GLY A 315 21.30 -26.95 1.27
C GLY A 315 21.77 -25.92 0.24
N ALA A 316 21.66 -26.26 -1.05
CA ALA A 316 22.03 -25.39 -2.16
C ALA A 316 21.30 -24.04 -2.13
N PRO A 317 21.97 -22.90 -2.41
CA PRO A 317 21.28 -21.63 -2.58
C PRO A 317 20.72 -21.55 -4.01
N SER A 318 19.40 -21.67 -4.14
CA SER A 318 18.67 -21.34 -5.36
C SER A 318 18.73 -19.83 -5.58
N SER A 319 19.58 -19.39 -6.52
CA SER A 319 19.50 -18.09 -7.16
C SER A 319 18.27 -18.07 -8.08
N GLY A 320 17.18 -17.47 -7.61
CA GLY A 320 15.99 -17.27 -8.43
C GLY A 320 15.08 -16.24 -7.76
N GLY A 321 14.79 -15.15 -8.46
CA GLY A 321 13.84 -14.13 -8.03
C GLY A 321 12.51 -14.78 -7.64
N GLY A 322 12.07 -14.49 -6.42
CA GLY A 322 10.83 -15.04 -5.88
C GLY A 322 9.61 -14.44 -6.56
N ALA A 323 8.81 -15.31 -7.18
CA ALA A 323 7.41 -15.04 -7.47
C ALA A 323 6.64 -14.71 -6.17
N PRO A 324 5.57 -13.91 -6.23
CA PRO A 324 4.82 -13.49 -5.05
C PRO A 324 4.21 -14.72 -4.33
N GLY A 325 4.58 -14.90 -3.07
CA GLY A 325 3.88 -15.78 -2.14
C GLY A 325 2.68 -15.06 -1.51
N ASN A 326 1.76 -15.84 -0.93
CA ASN A 326 0.46 -15.43 -0.40
C ASN A 326 0.50 -14.46 0.82
N GLY A 327 1.63 -13.78 1.06
CA GLY A 327 1.92 -12.96 2.25
C GLY A 327 2.34 -11.52 1.94
N GLY A 328 1.99 -10.99 0.76
CA GLY A 328 1.97 -9.55 0.43
C GLY A 328 3.29 -8.78 0.41
N TRP A 329 4.37 -9.28 1.03
CA TRP A 329 5.62 -8.55 1.15
C TRP A 329 6.65 -9.01 0.11
N VAL A 330 6.89 -8.17 -0.90
CA VAL A 330 7.99 -8.34 -1.87
C VAL A 330 9.05 -7.28 -1.61
N ARG A 331 10.33 -7.67 -1.63
CA ARG A 331 11.45 -6.74 -1.37
C ARG A 331 11.56 -5.73 -2.52
N PRO A 332 11.50 -4.40 -2.26
CA PRO A 332 11.51 -3.39 -3.32
C PRO A 332 12.86 -3.21 -4.04
N HIS A 333 13.99 -3.66 -3.46
CA HIS A 333 15.32 -3.48 -4.07
C HIS A 333 16.32 -4.61 -3.71
N GLY A 334 17.26 -4.86 -4.62
CA GLY A 334 18.29 -5.90 -4.56
C GLY A 334 19.52 -5.56 -3.69
N GLY A 335 19.32 -4.95 -2.52
CA GLY A 335 20.39 -4.68 -1.55
C GLY A 335 20.63 -5.85 -0.58
N ALA A 336 21.88 -5.98 -0.09
CA ALA A 336 22.20 -6.92 0.99
C ALA A 336 21.40 -6.57 2.25
N ARG A 337 20.79 -7.57 2.91
CA ARG A 337 20.13 -7.42 4.21
C ARG A 337 21.19 -6.96 5.22
N SER A 338 21.17 -5.71 5.68
CA SER A 338 22.04 -5.24 6.77
C SER A 338 21.58 -5.72 8.15
N SER A 339 20.37 -6.26 8.25
CA SER A 339 19.79 -6.82 9.48
C SER A 339 19.01 -8.10 9.17
N SER A 340 19.24 -9.16 9.95
CA SER A 340 18.41 -10.36 9.99
C SER A 340 17.14 -10.14 10.84
N TYR A 341 16.06 -10.85 10.52
CA TYR A 341 14.85 -10.97 11.36
C TYR A 341 15.17 -11.83 12.59
N GLY A 342 14.72 -11.42 13.79
CA GLY A 342 15.02 -12.12 15.04
C GLY A 342 15.26 -11.22 16.26
N PRO A 343 15.60 -11.84 17.41
CA PRO A 343 15.77 -11.13 18.67
C PRO A 343 17.02 -10.26 18.67
N ARG A 344 16.90 -9.04 19.20
CA ARG A 344 18.00 -8.07 19.31
C ARG A 344 17.88 -7.23 20.57
N THR A 345 19.03 -6.70 20.99
CA THR A 345 19.16 -5.92 22.22
C THR A 345 18.41 -4.58 22.06
N PRO A 346 17.39 -4.29 22.90
CA PRO A 346 16.65 -3.04 22.83
C PRO A 346 17.56 -1.83 23.04
N ILE A 347 17.42 -0.83 22.18
CA ILE A 347 18.07 0.47 22.37
C ILE A 347 17.04 1.35 23.07
N CYS A 348 17.37 1.79 24.29
CA CYS A 348 16.49 2.62 25.11
C CYS A 348 16.96 4.08 25.11
N GLY A 349 16.04 4.99 24.85
CA GLY A 349 16.23 6.44 24.95
C GLY A 349 15.18 7.11 25.85
N PRO A 350 15.20 8.44 25.96
CA PRO A 350 14.28 9.20 26.82
C PRO A 350 12.79 9.04 26.48
N GLN A 351 12.49 8.55 25.28
CA GLN A 351 11.14 8.39 24.73
C GLN A 351 10.67 6.91 24.74
N GLY A 352 11.45 5.99 25.31
CA GLY A 352 11.14 4.55 25.36
C GLY A 352 12.23 3.66 24.72
N CYS A 353 11.96 2.36 24.66
CA CYS A 353 12.87 1.35 24.10
C CYS A 353 12.35 0.82 22.77
N SER A 354 13.26 0.56 21.82
CA SER A 354 12.93 -0.13 20.56
C SER A 354 12.49 -1.58 20.85
N SER A 355 11.67 -2.18 19.97
CA SER A 355 11.27 -3.58 20.11
C SER A 355 12.48 -4.51 20.18
N SER A 356 12.44 -5.49 21.09
CA SER A 356 13.48 -6.53 21.26
C SER A 356 13.47 -7.57 20.14
N PHE A 357 12.56 -7.44 19.17
CA PHE A 357 12.36 -8.41 18.11
C PHE A 357 12.01 -7.65 16.83
N HIS A 358 12.74 -7.92 15.74
CA HIS A 358 12.40 -7.39 14.42
C HIS A 358 11.46 -8.33 13.70
#